data_AF-A0A966PV06-F1
#
_entry.id   AF-A0A966PV06-F1
#
_cell.length_a   1.000
_cell.length_b   1.000
_cell.length_c   1.000
_cell.angle_alpha   90.00
_cell.angle_beta   90.00
_cell.angle_gamma   90.00
#
_symmetry.space_group_name_H-M   'P 1'
#
loop_
_entity.id
_entity.type
_entity.pdbx_description
1 polymer ?
#
loop_
_entity_poly.entity_id
_entity_poly.type
_entity_poly.pdbx_seq_one_letter_code
_entity_poly.pdbx_strand_id
1 'polypeptide(L)'
;MTNLDEFSRSVINDVELAELLYINPEREISDIPITNPEKYNAAIKSLYLDWNPLQKLEPLDISVNEFHKRNQQIWFMPQEYLDMDIAKWILDQCQDQNELQRAGQELLEYAERDLLPLLQYLKYLVDTMRKNNIVWGVGRGSSVASFVLYLIGVHRIHSLRNNLEFTEFMR
;
A
#
# COMPACT_ATOMS: atom_id res chain seq x y z
N MET A 1 8.48 11.75 12.83
CA MET A 1 8.81 11.84 11.40
C MET A 1 9.53 10.54 11.10
N THR A 2 8.93 9.63 10.33
CA THR A 2 9.48 8.29 10.16
C THR A 2 10.80 8.38 9.39
N ASN A 3 11.90 7.91 9.98
CA ASN A 3 13.16 7.81 9.26
C ASN A 3 13.03 6.74 8.18
N LEU A 4 13.38 7.09 6.94
CA LEU A 4 13.34 6.19 5.80
C LEU A 4 14.76 5.97 5.30
N ASP A 5 15.05 4.74 4.86
CA ASP A 5 16.29 4.46 4.15
C ASP A 5 16.19 4.82 2.65
N GLU A 6 17.25 4.56 1.89
CA GLU A 6 17.30 4.81 0.45
C GLU A 6 16.27 4.00 -0.36
N PHE A 7 15.72 2.93 0.22
CA PHE A 7 14.68 2.07 -0.35
C PHE A 7 13.27 2.48 0.10
N SER A 8 13.15 3.59 0.85
CA SER A 8 11.90 4.03 1.49
C SER A 8 11.33 3.04 2.52
N ARG A 9 12.17 2.18 3.11
CA ARG A 9 11.80 1.30 4.23
C ARG A 9 11.84 2.10 5.53
N SER A 10 10.93 1.79 6.46
CA SER A 10 10.93 2.41 7.79
C SER A 10 12.14 1.95 8.59
N VAL A 11 12.94 2.90 9.04
CA VAL A 11 14.11 2.68 9.89
C VAL A 11 13.74 3.05 11.31
N ILE A 12 13.60 2.05 12.18
CA ILE A 12 13.22 2.24 13.59
C ILE A 12 14.46 2.06 14.47
N ASN A 13 14.71 3.03 15.35
CA ASN A 13 15.74 2.94 16.39
C ASN A 13 15.16 2.52 17.76
N ASP A 14 16.04 2.35 18.75
CA ASP A 14 15.67 1.91 20.10
C ASP A 14 14.79 2.93 20.86
N VAL A 15 14.98 4.22 20.62
CA VAL A 15 14.16 5.29 21.21
C VAL A 15 12.74 5.27 20.63
N GLU A 16 12.60 5.21 19.32
CA GLU A 16 11.31 5.12 18.63
C GLU A 16 10.56 3.84 19.01
N LEU A 17 11.27 2.73 19.18
CA LEU A 17 10.67 1.49 19.67
C LEU A 17 10.11 1.64 21.09
N ALA A 18 10.84 2.33 21.98
CA ALA A 18 10.35 2.63 23.32
C ALA A 18 9.10 3.54 23.28
N GLU A 19 9.08 4.56 22.43
CA GLU A 19 7.90 5.42 22.22
C GLU A 19 6.68 4.62 21.74
N LEU A 20 6.86 3.65 20.82
CA LEU A 20 5.79 2.77 20.37
C LEU A 20 5.20 1.94 21.51
N LEU A 21 6.04 1.43 22.42
CA LEU A 21 5.62 0.68 23.60
C LEU A 21 4.92 1.57 24.64
N TYR A 22 5.31 2.85 24.76
CA TYR A 22 4.59 3.80 25.62
C TYR A 22 3.16 4.07 25.13
N ILE A 23 2.92 4.04 23.82
CA ILE A 23 1.58 4.22 23.24
C ILE A 23 0.75 2.94 23.40
N ASN A 24 1.34 1.78 23.15
CA ASN A 24 0.68 0.48 23.31
C ASN A 24 1.64 -0.54 23.95
N PRO A 25 1.57 -0.74 25.28
CA PRO A 25 2.46 -1.64 26.01
C PRO A 25 2.34 -3.11 25.63
N GLU A 26 1.20 -3.54 25.09
CA GLU A 26 0.93 -4.93 24.70
C GLU A 26 1.31 -5.21 23.24
N ARG A 27 1.89 -4.23 22.54
CA ARG A 27 2.25 -4.39 21.13
C ARG A 27 3.36 -5.42 20.96
N GLU A 28 3.14 -6.39 20.08
CA GLU A 28 4.17 -7.32 19.65
C GLU A 28 5.24 -6.58 18.82
N ILE A 29 6.49 -6.66 19.27
CA ILE A 29 7.64 -5.94 18.68
C ILE A 29 8.62 -6.87 17.95
N SER A 30 8.41 -8.18 18.04
CA SER A 30 9.34 -9.20 17.52
C SER A 30 9.56 -9.10 16.00
N ASP A 31 8.52 -8.70 15.28
CA ASP A 31 8.52 -8.58 13.82
C ASP A 31 8.94 -7.18 13.33
N ILE A 32 9.34 -6.29 14.24
CA ILE A 32 9.76 -4.93 13.88
C ILE A 32 11.28 -4.95 13.65
N PRO A 33 11.75 -4.85 12.39
CA PRO A 33 13.17 -4.75 12.12
C PRO A 33 13.72 -3.42 12.63
N ILE A 34 14.76 -3.48 13.44
CA ILE A 34 15.39 -2.29 14.06
C ILE A 34 16.87 -2.18 13.72
N THR A 35 17.41 -0.97 13.83
CA THR A 35 18.82 -0.70 13.49
C THR A 35 19.81 -1.27 14.50
N ASN A 36 19.46 -1.22 15.79
CA ASN A 36 20.35 -1.59 16.91
C ASN A 36 19.63 -2.50 17.94
N PRO A 37 19.41 -3.79 17.62
CA PRO A 37 18.79 -4.73 18.55
C PRO A 37 19.71 -5.22 19.67
N GLU A 38 21.00 -4.90 19.62
CA GLU A 38 22.04 -5.49 20.46
C GLU A 38 21.78 -5.26 21.96
N LYS A 39 21.35 -4.05 22.34
CA LYS A 39 21.07 -3.71 23.76
C LYS A 39 19.91 -4.51 24.34
N TYR A 40 18.82 -4.65 23.59
CA TYR A 40 17.64 -5.41 24.00
C TYR A 40 17.95 -6.91 24.04
N ASN A 41 18.56 -7.45 22.98
CA ASN A 41 18.91 -8.86 22.87
C ASN A 41 19.94 -9.28 23.95
N ALA A 42 20.87 -8.40 24.32
CA ALA A 42 21.78 -8.62 25.43
C ALA A 42 21.06 -8.65 26.79
N ALA A 43 20.08 -7.77 27.01
CA ALA A 43 19.29 -7.71 28.24
C ALA A 43 18.40 -8.95 28.43
N ILE A 44 17.76 -9.46 27.37
CA ILE A 44 17.00 -10.72 27.41
C ILE A 44 17.92 -11.86 27.90
N LYS A 45 19.11 -11.97 27.31
CA LYS A 45 20.07 -13.03 27.65
C LYS A 45 20.60 -12.91 29.08
N SER A 46 20.89 -11.70 29.55
CA SER A 46 21.43 -11.49 30.90
C SER A 46 20.39 -11.70 32.00
N LEU A 47 19.11 -11.42 31.72
CA LEU A 47 18.01 -11.56 32.65
C LEU A 47 17.28 -12.91 32.55
N TYR A 48 17.71 -13.79 31.64
CA TYR A 48 17.07 -15.09 31.38
C TYR A 48 15.57 -14.98 31.08
N LEU A 49 15.20 -13.98 30.27
CA LEU A 49 13.80 -13.78 29.86
C LEU A 49 13.46 -14.67 28.67
N ASP A 50 12.29 -15.30 28.69
CA ASP A 50 11.74 -16.09 27.56
C ASP A 50 11.12 -15.19 26.47
N TRP A 51 11.70 -14.01 26.24
CA TRP A 51 11.20 -13.05 25.26
C TRP A 51 11.86 -13.29 23.90
N ASN A 52 11.10 -13.03 22.83
CA ASN A 52 11.62 -13.14 21.47
C ASN A 52 12.69 -12.06 21.22
N PRO A 53 13.85 -12.41 20.64
CA PRO A 53 14.86 -11.43 20.26
C PRO A 53 14.36 -10.55 19.11
N LEU A 54 14.83 -9.30 19.08
CA LEU A 54 14.55 -8.38 17.99
C LEU A 54 15.42 -8.69 16.78
N GLN A 55 14.84 -8.52 15.60
CA GLN A 55 15.51 -8.69 14.32
C GLN A 55 16.22 -7.40 13.91
N LYS A 56 17.43 -7.54 13.37
CA LYS A 56 18.17 -6.42 12.80
C LYS A 56 17.60 -6.11 11.42
N LEU A 57 17.46 -4.83 11.09
CA LEU A 57 17.15 -4.40 9.74
C LEU A 57 18.34 -4.73 8.83
N GLU A 58 18.18 -5.75 7.99
CA GLU A 58 19.24 -6.18 7.08
C GLU A 58 19.49 -5.14 5.97
N PRO A 59 20.77 -4.81 5.70
CA PRO A 59 21.13 -4.02 4.53
C PRO A 59 20.79 -4.81 3.27
N LEU A 60 20.33 -4.10 2.24
CA LEU A 60 20.08 -4.70 0.94
C LEU A 60 21.30 -4.50 0.05
N ASP A 61 21.81 -5.58 -0.53
CA ASP A 61 22.92 -5.56 -1.48
C ASP A 61 22.43 -5.46 -2.94
N ILE A 62 21.36 -4.69 -3.15
CA ILE A 62 20.78 -4.47 -4.48
C ILE A 62 20.59 -2.97 -4.71
N SER A 63 20.59 -2.56 -5.97
CA SER A 63 20.31 -1.15 -6.28
C SER A 63 18.86 -0.78 -5.96
N VAL A 64 18.61 0.48 -5.61
CA VAL A 64 17.26 1.04 -5.41
C VAL A 64 16.35 0.75 -6.60
N ASN A 65 16.88 0.87 -7.83
CA ASN A 65 16.14 0.55 -9.05
C ASN A 65 15.74 -0.92 -9.14
N GLU A 66 16.64 -1.83 -8.76
CA GLU A 66 16.35 -3.27 -8.76
C GLU A 66 15.33 -3.62 -7.69
N PHE A 67 15.45 -3.05 -6.49
CA PHE A 67 14.47 -3.21 -5.42
C PHE A 67 13.07 -2.78 -5.87
N HIS A 68 12.93 -1.59 -6.46
CA HIS A 68 11.64 -1.11 -6.95
C HIS A 68 11.10 -1.97 -8.09
N LYS A 69 11.94 -2.41 -9.03
CA LYS A 69 11.53 -3.32 -10.11
C LYS A 69 10.99 -4.65 -9.55
N ARG A 70 11.65 -5.25 -8.57
CA ARG A 70 11.18 -6.48 -7.92
C ARG A 70 9.82 -6.27 -7.24
N ASN A 71 9.64 -5.16 -6.53
CA ASN A 71 8.36 -4.86 -5.86
C ASN A 71 7.22 -4.56 -6.85
N GLN A 72 7.52 -4.01 -8.02
CA GLN A 72 6.52 -3.81 -9.09
C GLN A 72 6.08 -5.13 -9.75
N GLN A 73 6.91 -6.18 -9.66
CA GLN A 73 6.60 -7.52 -10.18
C GLN A 73 5.84 -8.38 -9.18
N ILE A 74 6.04 -8.17 -7.88
CA ILE A 74 5.47 -8.99 -6.82
C ILE A 74 4.48 -8.16 -6.00
N TRP A 75 3.20 -8.28 -6.34
CA TRP A 75 2.11 -7.65 -5.60
C TRP A 75 1.66 -8.56 -4.46
N PHE A 76 1.64 -8.03 -3.24
CA PHE A 76 1.19 -8.76 -2.07
C PHE A 76 -0.34 -8.82 -2.00
N MET A 77 -0.95 -9.72 -2.77
CA MET A 77 -2.39 -9.98 -2.77
C MET A 77 -2.71 -11.45 -3.07
N PRO A 78 -3.89 -11.96 -2.67
CA PRO A 78 -4.31 -13.31 -3.01
C PRO A 78 -4.43 -13.55 -4.53
N GLN A 79 -4.18 -14.80 -4.96
CA GLN A 79 -4.21 -15.20 -6.36
C GLN A 79 -5.55 -14.88 -7.05
N GLU A 80 -6.66 -14.98 -6.32
CA GLU A 80 -8.01 -14.65 -6.82
C GLU A 80 -8.14 -13.20 -7.34
N TYR A 81 -7.38 -12.25 -6.77
CA TYR A 81 -7.36 -10.86 -7.25
C TYR A 81 -6.36 -10.67 -8.40
N LEU A 82 -5.26 -11.43 -8.40
CA LEU A 82 -4.26 -11.38 -9.46
C LEU A 82 -4.81 -11.92 -10.79
N ASP A 83 -5.62 -12.97 -10.73
CA ASP A 83 -6.26 -13.58 -11.92
C ASP A 83 -7.59 -12.89 -12.30
N MET A 84 -8.03 -11.90 -11.51
CA MET A 84 -9.27 -11.18 -11.77
C MET A 84 -9.14 -10.32 -13.04
N ASP A 85 -10.14 -10.42 -13.92
CA ASP A 85 -10.34 -9.46 -15.01
C ASP A 85 -10.87 -8.13 -14.43
N ILE A 86 -9.94 -7.30 -13.99
CA ILE A 86 -10.24 -6.02 -13.35
C ILE A 86 -10.93 -5.05 -14.31
N ALA A 87 -10.59 -5.10 -15.60
CA ALA A 87 -11.19 -4.25 -16.62
C ALA A 87 -12.68 -4.58 -16.79
N LYS A 88 -12.99 -5.87 -16.93
CA LYS A 88 -14.39 -6.32 -16.96
C LYS A 88 -15.13 -5.93 -15.69
N TRP A 89 -14.54 -6.19 -14.51
CA TRP A 89 -15.18 -5.83 -13.24
C TRP A 89 -15.54 -4.34 -13.15
N ILE A 90 -14.63 -3.45 -13.59
CA ILE A 90 -14.83 -2.00 -13.62
C ILE A 90 -15.96 -1.62 -14.59
N LEU A 91 -15.93 -2.15 -15.82
CA LEU A 91 -16.95 -1.85 -16.82
C LEU A 91 -18.34 -2.31 -16.37
N ASP A 92 -18.43 -3.45 -15.69
CA ASP A 92 -19.67 -3.98 -15.11
C ASP A 92 -20.24 -3.07 -13.98
N GLN A 93 -19.45 -2.17 -13.40
CA GLN A 93 -19.93 -1.19 -12.41
C GLN A 93 -20.56 0.07 -13.02
N CYS A 94 -20.35 0.31 -14.32
CA CYS A 94 -20.82 1.52 -14.99
C CYS A 94 -22.34 1.46 -15.26
N GLN A 95 -23.05 2.56 -15.06
CA GLN A 95 -24.50 2.65 -15.18
C GLN A 95 -24.97 3.20 -16.53
N ASP A 96 -24.17 4.04 -17.16
CA ASP A 96 -24.51 4.69 -18.42
C ASP A 96 -23.35 4.70 -19.44
N GLN A 97 -23.64 5.15 -20.66
CA GLN A 97 -22.65 5.19 -21.74
C GLN A 97 -21.50 6.18 -21.48
N ASN A 98 -21.73 7.26 -20.74
CA ASN A 98 -20.69 8.25 -20.43
C ASN A 98 -19.69 7.66 -19.42
N GLU A 99 -20.19 6.97 -18.40
CA GLU A 99 -19.39 6.22 -17.44
C GLU A 99 -18.58 5.12 -18.13
N LEU A 100 -19.20 4.34 -19.01
CA LEU A 100 -18.53 3.30 -19.79
C LEU A 100 -17.41 3.89 -20.68
N GLN A 101 -17.69 4.98 -21.38
CA GLN A 101 -16.69 5.62 -22.25
C GLN A 101 -15.50 6.14 -21.44
N ARG A 102 -15.77 6.79 -20.31
CA ARG A 102 -14.73 7.30 -19.41
C ARG A 102 -13.90 6.18 -18.79
N ALA A 103 -14.57 5.17 -18.22
CA ALA A 103 -13.88 4.02 -17.63
C ALA A 103 -13.02 3.30 -18.67
N GLY A 104 -13.53 3.12 -19.90
CA GLY A 104 -12.78 2.54 -21.00
C GLY A 104 -11.53 3.33 -21.37
N GLN A 105 -11.63 4.66 -21.46
CA GLN A 105 -10.47 5.54 -21.73
C GLN A 105 -9.40 5.42 -20.64
N GLU A 106 -9.79 5.51 -19.37
CA GLU A 106 -8.85 5.38 -18.25
C GLU A 106 -8.20 3.98 -18.21
N LEU A 107 -9.00 2.92 -18.44
CA LEU A 107 -8.51 1.54 -18.47
C LEU A 107 -7.46 1.32 -19.57
N LEU A 108 -7.63 1.93 -20.75
CA LEU A 108 -6.63 1.88 -21.82
C LEU A 108 -5.31 2.53 -21.37
N GLU A 109 -5.37 3.71 -20.76
CA GLU A 109 -4.18 4.40 -20.25
C GLU A 109 -3.46 3.62 -19.13
N TYR A 110 -4.21 2.93 -18.27
CA TYR A 110 -3.61 2.02 -17.28
C TYR A 110 -2.97 0.80 -17.96
N ALA A 111 -3.61 0.22 -18.97
CA ALA A 111 -3.09 -0.94 -19.69
C ALA A 111 -1.81 -0.60 -20.47
N GLU A 112 -1.77 0.55 -21.15
CA GLU A 112 -0.58 1.03 -21.89
C GLU A 112 0.66 1.25 -21.00
N ARG A 113 0.46 1.38 -19.68
CA ARG A 113 1.53 1.57 -18.68
C ARG A 113 1.77 0.33 -17.82
N ASP A 114 1.18 -0.81 -18.15
CA ASP A 114 1.26 -2.05 -17.36
C ASP A 114 0.76 -1.89 -15.91
N LEU A 115 -0.24 -1.03 -15.69
CA LEU A 115 -0.78 -0.68 -14.36
C LEU A 115 -2.06 -1.44 -13.99
N LEU A 116 -2.51 -2.40 -14.79
CA LEU A 116 -3.66 -3.25 -14.41
C LEU A 116 -3.43 -4.02 -13.09
N PRO A 117 -2.21 -4.56 -12.80
CA PRO A 117 -1.93 -5.19 -11.50
C PRO A 117 -2.09 -4.23 -10.31
N LEU A 118 -1.79 -2.94 -10.50
CA LEU A 118 -2.04 -1.92 -9.48
C LEU A 118 -3.54 -1.79 -9.19
N LEU A 119 -4.40 -1.80 -10.22
CA LEU A 119 -5.86 -1.73 -10.03
C LEU A 119 -6.40 -2.96 -9.29
N GLN A 120 -5.91 -4.15 -9.62
CA GLN A 120 -6.24 -5.39 -8.92
C GLN A 120 -5.85 -5.31 -7.43
N TYR A 121 -4.64 -4.83 -7.14
CA TYR A 121 -4.19 -4.63 -5.77
C TYR A 121 -5.03 -3.60 -5.01
N LEU A 122 -5.37 -2.47 -5.64
CA LEU A 122 -6.24 -1.46 -5.03
C LEU A 122 -7.63 -2.03 -4.72
N LYS A 123 -8.17 -2.89 -5.58
CA LYS A 123 -9.42 -3.60 -5.31
C LYS A 123 -9.30 -4.49 -4.08
N TYR A 124 -8.26 -5.31 -4.02
CA TYR A 124 -7.96 -6.15 -2.85
C TYR A 124 -7.82 -5.33 -1.57
N LEU A 125 -7.07 -4.23 -1.61
CA LEU A 125 -6.84 -3.35 -0.46
C LEU A 125 -8.16 -2.75 0.04
N VAL A 126 -8.98 -2.21 -0.86
CA VAL A 126 -10.28 -1.63 -0.49
C VAL A 126 -11.21 -2.69 0.08
N ASP A 127 -11.30 -3.87 -0.52
CA ASP A 127 -12.14 -4.96 -0.01
C ASP A 127 -11.68 -5.42 1.37
N THR A 128 -10.36 -5.55 1.57
CA THR A 128 -9.77 -5.92 2.86
C THR A 128 -10.09 -4.88 3.92
N MET A 129 -9.97 -3.59 3.60
CA MET A 129 -10.34 -2.52 4.54
C MET A 129 -11.83 -2.55 4.87
N ARG A 130 -12.72 -2.74 3.87
CA ARG A 130 -14.17 -2.88 4.10
C ARG A 130 -14.50 -4.07 4.99
N LYS A 131 -13.95 -5.24 4.67
CA LYS A 131 -14.15 -6.49 5.42
C LYS A 131 -13.75 -6.36 6.89
N ASN A 132 -12.70 -5.60 7.16
CA ASN A 132 -12.19 -5.37 8.52
C ASN A 132 -12.72 -4.08 9.17
N ASN A 133 -13.72 -3.42 8.57
CA ASN A 133 -14.28 -2.15 9.06
C ASN A 133 -13.22 -1.05 9.29
N ILE A 134 -12.16 -1.04 8.49
CA ILE A 134 -11.11 -0.03 8.52
C ILE A 134 -11.62 1.18 7.74
N VAL A 135 -11.55 2.37 8.34
CA VAL A 135 -11.90 3.64 7.68
C VAL A 135 -10.65 4.25 7.07
N TRP A 136 -10.75 4.71 5.81
CA TRP A 136 -9.70 5.47 5.14
C TRP A 136 -10.22 6.82 4.63
N GLY A 137 -9.29 7.72 4.30
CA GLY A 137 -9.60 9.06 3.84
C GLY A 137 -10.44 9.07 2.54
N VAL A 138 -11.18 10.16 2.34
CA VAL A 138 -12.13 10.30 1.21
C VAL A 138 -11.47 10.45 -0.18
N GLY A 139 -10.14 10.51 -0.26
CA GLY A 139 -9.36 10.81 -1.45
C GLY A 139 -8.72 12.19 -1.39
N ARG A 140 -7.48 12.31 -1.86
CA ARG A 140 -6.74 13.58 -1.95
C ARG A 140 -5.80 13.61 -3.15
N GLY A 141 -5.45 14.81 -3.59
CA GLY A 141 -4.54 15.03 -4.73
C GLY A 141 -5.18 14.67 -6.07
N SER A 142 -4.34 14.52 -7.09
CA SER A 142 -4.76 14.30 -8.47
C SER A 142 -5.46 12.95 -8.71
N SER A 143 -5.26 11.96 -7.82
CA SER A 143 -5.94 10.64 -7.89
C SER A 143 -7.46 10.73 -7.94
N VAL A 144 -8.02 11.80 -7.38
CA VAL A 144 -9.45 12.11 -7.38
C VAL A 144 -10.02 12.30 -8.79
N ALA A 145 -9.18 12.62 -9.78
CA ALA A 145 -9.60 12.76 -11.16
C ALA A 145 -9.86 11.41 -11.86
N SER A 146 -9.46 10.27 -11.28
CA SER A 146 -9.74 8.96 -11.87
C SER A 146 -11.15 8.48 -11.55
N PHE A 147 -11.93 8.23 -12.58
CA PHE A 147 -13.22 7.55 -12.46
C PHE A 147 -13.07 6.07 -12.10
N VAL A 148 -12.03 5.40 -12.61
CA VAL A 148 -11.73 4.00 -12.27
C VAL A 148 -11.44 3.84 -10.77
N LEU A 149 -10.62 4.72 -10.20
CA LEU A 149 -10.32 4.70 -8.76
C LEU A 149 -11.55 5.02 -7.89
N TYR A 150 -12.46 5.86 -8.39
CA TYR A 150 -13.77 6.09 -7.78
C TYR A 150 -14.62 4.80 -7.75
N LEU A 151 -14.70 4.07 -8.87
CA LEU A 151 -15.48 2.82 -8.96
C LEU A 151 -14.93 1.73 -8.03
N ILE A 152 -13.60 1.60 -7.92
CA ILE A 152 -12.97 0.69 -6.95
C ILE A 152 -13.33 1.10 -5.50
N GLY A 153 -13.47 2.40 -5.26
CA GLY A 153 -13.75 2.99 -3.95
C GLY A 153 -12.51 3.45 -3.20
N VAL A 154 -11.41 3.70 -3.93
CA VAL A 154 -10.19 4.30 -3.38
C VAL A 154 -10.48 5.70 -2.87
N HIS A 155 -11.31 6.46 -3.58
CA HIS A 155 -11.86 7.75 -3.14
C HIS A 155 -13.37 7.81 -3.34
N ARG A 156 -14.00 8.85 -2.78
CA ARG A 156 -15.47 9.04 -2.80
C ARG A 156 -15.96 10.18 -3.68
N ILE A 157 -15.05 10.83 -4.39
CA ILE A 157 -15.35 11.96 -5.28
C ILE A 157 -15.59 11.44 -6.70
N HIS A 158 -16.74 11.77 -7.27
CA HIS A 158 -17.13 11.34 -8.61
C HIS A 158 -16.53 12.26 -9.67
N SER A 159 -15.45 11.83 -10.32
CA SER A 159 -14.67 12.65 -11.26
C SER A 159 -15.49 13.20 -12.43
N LEU A 160 -16.34 12.38 -13.04
CA LEU A 160 -17.24 12.81 -14.14
C LEU A 160 -18.19 13.94 -13.74
N ARG A 161 -18.87 13.83 -12.59
CA ARG A 161 -19.82 14.86 -12.12
C ARG A 161 -19.13 16.19 -11.80
N ASN A 162 -17.86 16.14 -11.43
CA ASN A 162 -17.06 17.31 -11.09
C ASN A 162 -16.22 17.80 -12.28
N ASN A 163 -16.41 17.21 -13.47
CA ASN A 163 -15.66 17.53 -14.70
C ASN A 163 -14.14 17.55 -14.49
N LEU A 164 -13.63 16.56 -13.74
CA LEU A 164 -12.21 16.42 -13.48
C LEU A 164 -11.55 15.64 -14.62
N GLU A 165 -10.46 16.22 -15.14
CA GLU A 165 -9.71 15.67 -16.25
C GLU A 165 -8.75 14.58 -15.79
N PHE A 166 -8.90 13.36 -16.33
CA PHE A 166 -8.03 12.23 -15.95
C PHE A 166 -6.55 12.49 -16.21
N THR A 167 -6.25 13.32 -17.21
CA THR A 167 -4.87 13.70 -17.55
C THR A 167 -4.15 14.43 -16.42
N GLU A 168 -4.87 15.06 -15.47
CA GLU A 168 -4.25 15.66 -14.28
C GLU A 168 -3.66 14.61 -13.34
N PHE A 169 -4.18 13.39 -13.37
CA PHE A 169 -3.66 12.28 -12.56
C PHE A 169 -2.44 11.62 -13.21
N MET A 170 -2.45 11.42 -14.52
CA MET A 170 -1.41 10.68 -15.26
C MET A 170 -0.22 11.56 -15.70
N ARG A 171 -0.03 12.73 -15.07
CA ARG A 171 1.09 13.65 -15.31
C ARG A 171 2.39 13.20 -14.65
#